data_AF-A0A2G9N1J8-F1
#
_entry.id   AF-A0A2G9N1J8-F1
#
_cell.length_a   1.000
_cell.length_b   1.000
_cell.length_c   1.000
_cell.angle_alpha   90.00
_cell.angle_beta   90.00
_cell.angle_gamma   90.00
#
_symmetry.space_group_name_H-M   'P 1'
#
loop_
_entity.id
_entity.type
_entity.pdbx_description
1 polymer ?
#
loop_
_entity_poly.entity_id
_entity_poly.type
_entity_poly.pdbx_seq_one_letter_code
_entity_poly.pdbx_strand_id
1 'polypeptide(L)'
;MAVDPFSNIILSLFDLLKGSFVVFVVVFFIVLVAQKLRKKIAEETNWSWFISAFATTIIVVFILTLIVYFLPFLSASQQLSINQVPEEFSPNIGNFLESFLLGILKSFIVTAVLSVFLMAFEFIGLFLFQFFSSKLEKQPNWLKLGLAVYSTVVLTSAIILFLVPEVILGLFYFLYFGL
;
A
#
# COMPACT_ATOMS: atom_id res chain seq x y z
N MET A 1 -37.17 2.66 8.17
CA MET A 1 -37.55 2.84 6.75
C MET A 1 -36.59 2.01 5.94
N ALA A 2 -37.07 0.98 5.23
CA ALA A 2 -36.23 0.23 4.31
C ALA A 2 -35.91 1.17 3.14
N VAL A 3 -34.68 1.67 3.09
CA VAL A 3 -34.18 2.41 1.93
C VAL A 3 -34.25 1.45 0.75
N ASP A 4 -34.90 1.89 -0.35
CA ASP A 4 -35.03 1.12 -1.58
C ASP A 4 -33.67 0.50 -1.96
N PRO A 5 -33.59 -0.82 -2.22
CA PRO A 5 -32.34 -1.49 -2.60
C PRO A 5 -31.59 -0.78 -3.73
N PHE A 6 -32.31 -0.15 -4.67
CA PHE A 6 -31.69 0.64 -5.72
C PHE A 6 -30.97 1.89 -5.17
N SER A 7 -31.58 2.58 -4.22
CA SER A 7 -30.98 3.73 -3.54
C SER A 7 -29.76 3.33 -2.72
N ASN A 8 -29.78 2.16 -2.06
CA ASN A 8 -28.61 1.66 -1.33
C ASN A 8 -27.43 1.36 -2.24
N ILE A 9 -27.67 0.77 -3.42
CA ILE A 9 -26.60 0.49 -4.39
C ILE A 9 -25.97 1.80 -4.87
N ILE A 10 -26.77 2.80 -5.20
CA ILE A 10 -26.27 4.11 -5.64
C ILE A 10 -25.45 4.78 -4.53
N LEU A 11 -25.97 4.81 -3.30
CA LEU A 11 -25.25 5.39 -2.16
C LEU A 11 -23.91 4.67 -1.91
N SER A 12 -23.91 3.34 -1.97
CA SER A 12 -22.70 2.52 -1.81
C SER A 12 -21.67 2.82 -2.90
N LEU A 13 -22.10 3.02 -4.14
CA LEU A 13 -21.23 3.40 -5.25
C LEU A 13 -20.65 4.81 -5.04
N PHE A 14 -21.46 5.76 -4.59
CA PHE A 14 -20.98 7.11 -4.25
C PHE A 14 -19.97 7.09 -3.11
N ASP A 15 -20.23 6.29 -2.07
CA ASP A 15 -19.34 6.16 -0.93
C ASP A 15 -18.02 5.47 -1.31
N LEU A 16 -18.08 4.46 -2.18
CA LEU A 16 -16.90 3.83 -2.78
C LEU A 16 -16.06 4.86 -3.53
N LEU A 17 -16.66 5.64 -4.44
CA LEU A 17 -15.94 6.66 -5.21
C LEU A 17 -15.30 7.73 -4.31
N LYS A 18 -16.03 8.19 -3.29
CA LYS A 18 -15.50 9.15 -2.30
C LYS A 18 -14.36 8.57 -1.48
N GLY A 19 -14.51 7.35 -0.97
CA GLY A 19 -13.47 6.66 -0.21
C GLY A 19 -12.22 6.43 -1.04
N SER A 20 -12.39 5.96 -2.27
CA SER A 20 -11.31 5.78 -3.24
C SER A 20 -10.61 7.08 -3.60
N PHE A 21 -11.29 8.23 -3.59
CA PHE A 21 -10.65 9.53 -3.84
C PHE A 21 -9.63 9.90 -2.75
N VAL A 22 -9.94 9.64 -1.48
CA VAL A 22 -9.00 9.90 -0.37
C VAL A 22 -7.75 9.04 -0.51
N VAL A 23 -7.94 7.74 -0.78
CA VAL A 23 -6.84 6.79 -0.99
C VAL A 23 -6.04 7.15 -2.25
N PHE A 24 -6.72 7.57 -3.31
CA PHE A 24 -6.11 7.97 -4.58
C PHE A 24 -5.06 9.06 -4.40
N VAL A 25 -5.33 10.09 -3.60
CA VAL A 25 -4.38 11.20 -3.41
C VAL A 25 -3.05 10.66 -2.89
N VAL A 26 -3.09 9.82 -1.86
CA VAL A 26 -1.87 9.22 -1.26
C VAL A 26 -1.18 8.29 -2.25
N VAL A 27 -1.94 7.39 -2.88
CA VAL A 27 -1.39 6.42 -3.86
C VAL A 27 -0.78 7.13 -5.07
N PHE A 28 -1.37 8.23 -5.54
CA PHE A 28 -0.86 9.00 -6.66
C PHE A 28 0.53 9.57 -6.38
N PHE A 29 0.75 10.14 -5.20
CA PHE A 29 2.09 10.61 -4.80
C PHE A 29 3.10 9.45 -4.70
N ILE A 30 2.68 8.32 -4.13
CA ILE A 30 3.52 7.12 -4.07
C ILE A 30 3.90 6.65 -5.48
N VAL A 31 2.96 6.60 -6.41
CA VAL A 31 3.19 6.21 -7.81
C VAL A 31 4.15 7.17 -8.51
N LEU A 32 4.04 8.48 -8.28
CA LEU A 32 4.99 9.45 -8.84
C LEU A 32 6.43 9.21 -8.37
N VAL A 33 6.61 8.91 -7.08
CA VAL A 33 7.92 8.59 -6.51
C VAL A 33 8.42 7.24 -7.04
N ALA A 34 7.56 6.22 -7.04
CA ALA A 34 7.87 4.88 -7.53
C ALA A 34 8.26 4.90 -9.02
N GLN A 35 7.59 5.70 -9.85
CA GLN A 35 7.94 5.83 -11.27
C GLN A 35 9.34 6.38 -11.47
N LYS A 36 9.73 7.40 -10.69
CA LYS A 36 11.10 7.94 -10.72
C LYS A 36 12.13 6.91 -10.25
N LEU A 37 11.82 6.19 -9.17
CA LEU A 37 12.68 5.12 -8.65
C LEU A 37 12.88 4.00 -9.66
N ARG A 38 11.80 3.50 -10.28
CA ARG A 38 11.87 2.46 -11.31
C ARG A 38 12.71 2.88 -12.49
N LYS A 39 12.55 4.13 -12.95
CA LYS A 39 13.33 4.66 -14.07
C LYS A 39 14.82 4.63 -13.74
N LYS A 40 15.21 5.07 -12.54
CA LYS A 40 16.59 5.03 -12.07
C LYS A 40 17.13 3.59 -12.00
N ILE A 41 16.36 2.65 -11.43
CA ILE A 41 16.75 1.23 -11.37
C ILE A 41 16.95 0.67 -12.79
N ALA A 42 16.01 0.93 -13.70
CA ALA A 42 16.09 0.42 -15.08
C ALA A 42 17.30 0.98 -15.84
N GLU A 43 17.62 2.26 -15.65
CA GLU A 43 18.80 2.91 -16.25
C GLU A 43 20.12 2.32 -15.73
N GLU A 44 20.21 1.96 -14.45
CA GLU A 44 21.43 1.42 -13.84
C GLU A 44 21.62 -0.09 -14.08
N THR A 45 20.53 -0.86 -14.15
CA THR A 45 20.58 -2.33 -14.14
C THR A 45 20.33 -2.99 -15.49
N ASN A 46 19.83 -2.25 -16.49
CA ASN A 46 19.35 -2.79 -17.77
C ASN A 46 18.33 -3.94 -17.62
N TRP A 47 17.64 -4.02 -16.48
CA TRP A 47 16.64 -5.05 -16.22
C TRP A 47 15.39 -4.88 -17.09
N SER A 48 14.69 -5.99 -17.30
CA SER A 48 13.39 -5.95 -17.98
C SER A 48 12.39 -5.07 -17.22
N TRP A 49 11.39 -4.56 -17.93
CA TRP A 49 10.32 -3.75 -17.32
C TRP A 49 9.66 -4.47 -16.15
N PHE A 50 9.42 -5.78 -16.27
CA PHE A 50 8.78 -6.58 -15.24
C PHE A 50 9.64 -6.70 -13.97
N ILE A 51 10.94 -6.98 -14.12
CA ILE A 51 11.85 -7.13 -12.99
C ILE A 51 12.05 -5.78 -12.29
N SER A 52 12.24 -4.71 -13.05
CA SER A 52 12.40 -3.36 -12.49
C SER A 52 11.13 -2.86 -11.80
N ALA A 53 9.95 -3.13 -12.37
CA ALA A 53 8.67 -2.86 -11.72
C ALA A 53 8.57 -3.61 -10.40
N PHE A 54 8.71 -4.94 -10.42
CA PHE A 54 8.61 -5.78 -9.22
C PHE A 54 9.59 -5.38 -8.11
N ALA A 55 10.85 -5.09 -8.46
CA ALA A 55 11.85 -4.60 -7.50
C ALA A 55 11.43 -3.25 -6.89
N THR A 56 10.89 -2.34 -7.71
CA THR A 56 10.37 -1.05 -7.23
C THR A 56 9.18 -1.25 -6.30
N THR A 57 8.24 -2.12 -6.66
CA THR A 57 7.08 -2.48 -5.83
C THR A 57 7.54 -3.02 -4.49
N ILE A 58 8.48 -3.97 -4.46
CA ILE A 58 9.05 -4.50 -3.23
C ILE A 58 9.63 -3.37 -2.38
N ILE A 59 10.47 -2.50 -2.93
CA ILE A 59 11.12 -1.43 -2.16
C ILE A 59 10.07 -0.48 -1.55
N VAL A 60 9.11 -0.03 -2.36
CA VAL A 60 8.09 0.92 -1.91
C VAL A 60 7.19 0.30 -0.86
N VAL A 61 6.69 -0.92 -1.11
CA VAL A 61 5.81 -1.64 -0.19
C VAL A 61 6.55 -2.03 1.08
N PHE A 62 7.84 -2.37 1.01
CA PHE A 62 8.65 -2.64 2.18
C PHE A 62 8.74 -1.42 3.09
N ILE A 63 9.06 -0.24 2.53
CA ILE A 63 9.12 0.99 3.30
C ILE A 63 7.77 1.30 3.95
N LEU A 64 6.67 1.15 3.22
CA LEU A 64 5.32 1.35 3.76
C LEU A 64 5.01 0.35 4.88
N THR A 65 5.37 -0.92 4.70
CA THR A 65 5.15 -1.98 5.69
C THR A 65 5.96 -1.74 6.95
N LEU A 66 7.22 -1.31 6.82
CA LEU A 66 8.05 -0.90 7.95
C LEU A 66 7.43 0.27 8.73
N ILE A 67 6.92 1.29 8.02
CA ILE A 67 6.23 2.41 8.66
C ILE A 67 5.01 1.89 9.44
N VAL A 68 4.16 1.08 8.81
CA VAL A 68 2.97 0.52 9.47
C VAL A 68 3.34 -0.33 10.69
N TYR A 69 4.38 -1.16 10.59
CA TYR A 69 4.83 -2.02 11.68
C TYR A 69 5.43 -1.23 12.84
N PHE A 70 6.34 -0.28 12.59
CA PHE A 70 7.10 0.40 13.63
C PHE A 70 6.43 1.67 14.20
N LEU A 71 5.44 2.26 13.52
CA LEU A 71 4.78 3.49 13.98
C LEU A 71 4.08 3.35 15.35
N PRO A 72 3.40 2.25 15.69
CA PRO A 72 2.89 2.02 17.04
C PRO A 72 3.99 1.97 18.11
N PHE A 73 5.15 1.37 17.79
CA PHE A 73 6.28 1.28 18.72
C PHE A 73 6.90 2.65 19.01
N LEU A 74 7.00 3.53 18.00
CA LEU A 74 7.42 4.92 18.19
C LEU A 74 6.46 5.69 19.09
N SER A 75 5.16 5.43 18.96
CA SER A 75 4.13 6.08 19.78
C SER A 75 4.19 5.57 21.23
N ALA A 76 4.40 4.27 21.43
CA ALA A 76 4.53 3.66 22.74
C ALA A 76 5.80 4.10 23.48
N SER A 77 6.94 4.22 22.79
CA SER A 77 8.20 4.64 23.41
C SER A 77 8.16 6.08 23.93
N GLN A 78 7.40 6.96 23.29
CA GLN A 78 7.15 8.33 23.76
C GLN A 78 6.25 8.39 25.02
N GLN A 79 5.45 7.35 25.29
CA GLN A 79 4.63 7.27 26.50
C GLN A 79 5.42 6.71 27.69
N LEU A 80 6.39 5.82 27.43
CA LEU A 80 7.26 5.24 28.46
C LEU A 80 8.24 6.26 29.07
N SER A 81 8.52 7.38 28.41
CA SER A 81 9.37 8.44 28.97
C SER A 81 8.67 9.29 30.05
N ILE A 82 7.34 9.17 30.18
CA ILE A 82 6.53 9.94 31.14
C ILE A 82 6.34 9.15 32.45
N ASN A 83 6.36 7.82 32.39
CA ASN A 83 6.19 6.93 33.54
C ASN A 83 7.47 6.13 33.75
N GLN A 84 8.04 6.17 34.96
CA GLN A 84 9.21 5.34 35.30
C GLN A 84 8.81 3.86 35.24
N VAL A 85 9.23 3.18 34.18
CA VAL A 85 9.04 1.74 34.00
C VAL A 85 9.92 1.03 35.05
N PRO A 86 9.37 0.15 35.90
CA PRO A 86 10.19 -0.62 36.83
C PRO A 86 11.25 -1.42 36.05
N GLU A 87 12.48 -1.51 36.59
CA GLU A 87 13.62 -2.16 35.90
C GLU A 87 13.31 -3.59 35.44
N GLU A 88 12.43 -4.28 36.14
CA GLU A 88 11.94 -5.63 35.82
C GLU A 88 11.20 -5.71 34.46
N PHE A 89 10.60 -4.60 34.02
CA PHE A 89 9.94 -4.47 32.72
C PHE A 89 10.79 -3.70 31.70
N SER A 90 12.00 -3.29 32.08
CA SER A 90 12.91 -2.66 31.14
C SER A 90 13.36 -3.68 30.09
N PRO A 91 13.18 -3.39 28.79
CA PRO A 91 13.58 -4.33 27.76
C PRO A 91 15.10 -4.48 27.78
N ASN A 92 15.59 -5.71 27.98
CA ASN A 92 16.99 -6.03 27.74
C ASN A 92 17.32 -5.69 26.27
N ILE A 93 18.43 -4.99 26.03
CA ILE A 93 18.90 -4.58 24.70
C ILE A 93 18.96 -5.78 23.74
N GLY A 94 19.32 -6.98 24.24
CA GLY A 94 19.31 -8.21 23.45
C GLY A 94 17.91 -8.57 22.93
N ASN A 95 16.90 -8.61 23.82
CA ASN A 95 15.52 -8.92 23.47
C ASN A 95 14.89 -7.84 22.56
N PHE A 96 15.31 -6.59 22.73
CA PHE A 96 14.89 -5.49 21.87
C PHE A 96 15.42 -5.66 20.44
N LEU A 97 16.71 -5.95 20.28
CA LEU A 97 17.32 -6.18 18.97
C LEU A 97 16.72 -7.40 18.26
N GLU A 98 16.48 -8.49 19.00
CA GLU A 98 15.83 -9.68 18.46
C GLU A 98 14.42 -9.36 17.94
N SER A 99 13.62 -8.65 18.75
CA SER A 99 12.27 -8.22 18.36
C SER A 99 12.28 -7.32 17.13
N PHE A 100 13.24 -6.40 17.05
CA PHE A 100 13.41 -5.51 15.91
C PHE A 100 13.75 -6.26 14.62
N LEU A 101 14.71 -7.21 14.68
CA LEU A 101 15.10 -8.03 13.53
C LEU A 101 13.95 -8.94 13.07
N LEU A 102 13.22 -9.53 14.00
CA LEU A 102 12.01 -10.30 13.69
C LEU A 102 10.95 -9.42 13.01
N GLY A 103 10.78 -8.18 13.47
CA GLY A 103 9.87 -7.21 12.85
C GLY A 103 10.24 -6.88 11.40
N ILE A 104 11.54 -6.70 11.12
CA ILE A 104 12.05 -6.51 9.76
C ILE A 104 11.77 -7.74 8.89
N LEU A 105 12.05 -8.94 9.40
CA LEU A 105 11.83 -10.19 8.67
C LEU A 105 10.34 -10.39 8.34
N LYS A 106 9.45 -10.19 9.31
CA LYS A 106 7.99 -10.24 9.10
C LYS A 106 7.53 -9.24 8.06
N SER A 107 8.00 -8.00 8.16
CA SER A 107 7.69 -6.94 7.19
C SER A 107 8.13 -7.32 5.78
N PHE A 108 9.29 -7.98 5.65
CA PHE A 108 9.78 -8.46 4.36
C PHE A 108 8.90 -9.57 3.77
N ILE A 109 8.49 -10.55 4.58
CA ILE A 109 7.60 -11.65 4.14
C ILE A 109 6.26 -11.07 3.67
N VAL A 110 5.63 -10.21 4.47
CA VAL A 110 4.37 -9.54 4.11
C VAL A 110 4.53 -8.76 2.81
N THR A 111 5.63 -8.02 2.68
CA THR A 111 5.93 -7.23 1.48
C THR A 111 6.07 -8.12 0.26
N ALA A 112 6.79 -9.23 0.35
CA ALA A 112 6.99 -10.13 -0.78
C ALA A 112 5.66 -10.68 -1.29
N VAL A 113 4.79 -11.13 -0.39
CA VAL A 113 3.44 -11.60 -0.73
C VAL A 113 2.60 -10.48 -1.33
N LEU A 114 2.54 -9.31 -0.68
CA LEU A 114 1.79 -8.15 -1.17
C LEU A 114 2.28 -7.68 -2.55
N SER A 115 3.58 -7.70 -2.80
CA SER A 115 4.16 -7.25 -4.06
C SER A 115 3.69 -8.14 -5.22
N VAL A 116 3.56 -9.45 -5.01
CA VAL A 116 3.01 -10.36 -6.03
C VAL A 116 1.56 -10.00 -6.38
N PHE A 117 0.72 -9.71 -5.38
CA PHE A 117 -0.66 -9.26 -5.63
C PHE A 117 -0.70 -7.88 -6.30
N LEU A 118 0.15 -6.96 -5.87
CA LEU A 118 0.22 -5.60 -6.42
C LEU A 118 0.67 -5.58 -7.87
N MET A 119 1.50 -6.52 -8.32
CA MET A 119 1.85 -6.63 -9.74
C MET A 119 0.62 -6.79 -10.63
N ALA A 120 -0.40 -7.56 -10.20
CA ALA A 120 -1.64 -7.70 -10.97
C ALA A 120 -2.35 -6.35 -11.14
N PHE A 121 -2.39 -5.54 -10.08
CA PHE A 121 -2.96 -4.19 -10.12
C PHE A 121 -2.10 -3.21 -10.93
N GLU A 122 -0.77 -3.35 -10.93
CA GLU A 122 0.12 -2.56 -11.78
C GLU A 122 -0.14 -2.81 -13.27
N PHE A 123 -0.40 -4.05 -13.67
CA PHE A 123 -0.81 -4.36 -15.04
C PHE A 123 -2.14 -3.71 -15.41
N ILE A 124 -3.13 -3.75 -14.52
CA ILE A 124 -4.41 -3.05 -14.70
C ILE A 124 -4.18 -1.54 -14.84
N GLY A 125 -3.33 -0.96 -13.99
CA GLY A 125 -2.97 0.46 -14.07
C GLY A 125 -2.27 0.83 -15.36
N LEU A 126 -1.36 -0.01 -15.86
CA LEU A 126 -0.68 0.20 -17.13
C LEU A 126 -1.66 0.12 -18.31
N PHE A 127 -2.57 -0.85 -18.30
CA PHE A 127 -3.64 -0.96 -19.29
C PHE A 127 -4.52 0.30 -19.30
N LEU A 128 -4.98 0.75 -18.12
CA LEU A 128 -5.79 1.96 -17.99
C LEU A 128 -5.03 3.21 -18.44
N PHE A 129 -3.74 3.31 -18.12
CA PHE A 129 -2.91 4.41 -18.59
C PHE A 129 -2.80 4.44 -20.11
N GLN A 130 -2.61 3.29 -20.77
CA GLN A 130 -2.61 3.20 -22.24
C GLN A 130 -3.99 3.55 -22.82
N PHE A 131 -5.06 3.04 -22.20
CA PHE A 131 -6.43 3.37 -22.60
C PHE A 131 -6.70 4.88 -22.54
N PHE A 132 -6.41 5.55 -21.43
CA PHE A 132 -6.56 6.99 -21.32
C PHE A 132 -5.60 7.76 -22.23
N SER A 133 -4.40 7.25 -22.47
CA SER A 133 -3.45 7.88 -23.39
C SER A 133 -3.94 7.88 -24.83
N SER A 134 -4.61 6.80 -25.28
CA SER A 134 -5.23 6.73 -26.60
C SER A 134 -6.50 7.56 -26.73
N LYS A 135 -7.29 7.70 -25.65
CA LYS A 135 -8.53 8.49 -25.66
C LYS A 135 -8.32 9.99 -25.46
N LEU A 136 -7.28 10.38 -24.72
CA LEU A 136 -7.02 11.74 -24.27
C LEU A 136 -5.69 12.27 -24.79
N GLU A 137 -5.36 12.05 -26.06
CA GLU A 137 -4.03 12.33 -26.63
C GLU A 137 -3.49 13.74 -26.29
N LYS A 138 -4.34 14.77 -26.40
CA LYS A 138 -3.99 16.19 -26.18
C LYS A 138 -3.80 16.58 -24.71
N GLN A 139 -4.18 15.72 -23.76
CA GLN A 139 -4.09 16.02 -22.33
C GLN A 139 -2.69 15.75 -21.78
N PRO A 140 -2.27 16.46 -20.72
CA PRO A 140 -0.95 16.28 -20.14
C PRO A 140 -0.80 14.90 -19.46
N ASN A 141 0.42 14.37 -19.45
CA ASN A 141 0.70 13.01 -18.93
C ASN A 141 0.35 12.81 -17.46
N TRP A 142 0.47 13.85 -16.62
CA TRP A 142 0.12 13.77 -15.20
C TRP A 142 -1.39 13.55 -15.00
N LEU A 143 -2.24 14.12 -15.87
CA LEU A 143 -3.69 13.93 -15.81
C LEU A 143 -4.04 12.49 -16.22
N LYS A 144 -3.44 11.99 -17.30
CA LYS A 144 -3.60 10.60 -17.76
C LYS A 144 -3.18 9.60 -16.67
N LEU A 145 -2.04 9.86 -16.02
CA LEU A 145 -1.57 9.06 -14.89
C LEU A 145 -2.54 9.14 -13.71
N GLY A 146 -3.03 10.34 -13.37
CA GLY A 146 -3.99 10.53 -12.29
C GLY A 146 -5.27 9.74 -12.52
N LEU A 147 -5.84 9.80 -13.73
CA LEU A 147 -7.04 9.03 -14.09
C LEU A 147 -6.80 7.51 -14.04
N ALA A 148 -5.64 7.05 -14.52
CA ALA A 148 -5.27 5.64 -14.45
C ALA A 148 -5.17 5.17 -12.99
N VAL A 149 -4.43 5.90 -12.15
CA VAL A 149 -4.28 5.57 -10.72
C VAL A 149 -5.62 5.61 -10.00
N TYR A 150 -6.44 6.65 -10.21
CA TYR A 150 -7.76 6.75 -9.59
C TYR A 150 -8.65 5.56 -9.98
N SER A 151 -8.69 5.21 -11.26
CA SER A 151 -9.49 4.10 -11.76
C SER A 151 -9.00 2.75 -11.20
N THR A 152 -7.67 2.54 -11.12
CA THR A 152 -7.11 1.36 -10.46
C THR A 152 -7.48 1.32 -8.98
N VAL A 153 -7.37 2.44 -8.26
CA VAL A 153 -7.75 2.50 -6.84
C VAL A 153 -9.22 2.18 -6.64
N VAL A 154 -10.13 2.71 -7.46
CA VAL A 154 -11.56 2.37 -7.40
C VAL A 154 -11.79 0.87 -7.62
N LEU A 155 -11.14 0.29 -8.64
CA LEU A 155 -11.26 -1.15 -8.92
C LEU A 155 -10.68 -2.01 -7.78
N THR A 156 -9.50 -1.66 -7.28
CA THR A 156 -8.87 -2.36 -6.15
C THR A 156 -9.71 -2.23 -4.89
N SER A 157 -10.24 -1.05 -4.58
CA SER A 157 -11.16 -0.86 -3.45
C SER A 157 -12.42 -1.70 -3.60
N ALA A 158 -13.02 -1.77 -4.80
CA ALA A 158 -14.17 -2.62 -5.04
C ALA A 158 -13.83 -4.10 -4.81
N ILE A 159 -12.71 -4.58 -5.34
CA ILE A 159 -12.27 -5.98 -5.15
C ILE A 159 -12.04 -6.27 -3.67
N ILE A 160 -11.31 -5.42 -2.95
CA ILE A 160 -11.01 -5.64 -1.54
C ILE A 160 -12.29 -5.60 -0.70
N LEU A 161 -13.18 -4.63 -0.91
CA LEU A 161 -14.37 -4.47 -0.08
C LEU A 161 -15.43 -5.54 -0.34
N PHE A 162 -15.60 -5.99 -1.59
CA PHE A 162 -16.68 -6.90 -1.96
C PHE A 162 -16.26 -8.36 -2.14
N LEU A 163 -15.02 -8.63 -2.53
CA LEU A 163 -14.57 -9.99 -2.82
C LEU A 163 -13.69 -10.56 -1.71
N VAL A 164 -12.85 -9.73 -1.07
CA VAL A 164 -11.88 -10.23 -0.10
C VAL A 164 -11.66 -9.27 1.08
N PRO A 165 -12.71 -8.91 1.85
CA PRO A 165 -12.61 -7.95 2.94
C PRO A 165 -11.67 -8.41 4.06
N GLU A 166 -11.53 -9.73 4.26
CA GLU A 166 -10.67 -10.33 5.29
C GLU A 166 -9.18 -10.14 4.99
N VAL A 167 -8.80 -9.80 3.75
CA VAL A 167 -7.38 -9.59 3.40
C VAL A 167 -6.76 -8.48 4.25
N ILE A 168 -7.48 -7.39 4.51
CA ILE A 168 -6.96 -6.29 5.32
C ILE A 168 -6.66 -6.78 6.75
N LEU A 169 -7.63 -7.47 7.36
CA LEU A 169 -7.49 -7.98 8.73
C LEU A 169 -6.40 -9.06 8.82
N GLY A 170 -6.33 -9.95 7.83
CA GLY A 170 -5.30 -10.99 7.74
C GLY A 170 -3.89 -10.40 7.61
N LEU A 171 -3.72 -9.33 6.83
CA LEU A 171 -2.45 -8.62 6.71
C LEU A 171 -2.01 -8.01 8.04
N PHE A 172 -2.90 -7.29 8.72
CA PHE A 172 -2.59 -6.73 10.04
C PHE A 172 -2.33 -7.81 11.08
N TYR A 173 -3.12 -8.89 11.07
CA TYR A 173 -2.91 -10.01 11.97
C TYR A 173 -1.53 -10.63 11.76
N PHE A 174 -1.15 -10.92 10.51
CA PHE A 174 0.15 -11.51 10.24
C PHE A 174 1.31 -10.54 10.56
N LEU A 175 1.12 -9.26 10.30
CA LEU A 175 2.13 -8.24 10.55
C LEU A 175 2.40 -8.05 12.05
N TYR A 176 1.38 -8.05 12.92
CA TYR A 176 1.58 -7.84 14.36
C TYR A 176 1.65 -9.12 15.20
N PHE A 177 0.92 -10.17 14.81
CA PHE A 177 0.75 -11.40 15.59
C PHE A 177 1.21 -12.66 14.85
N GLY A 178 1.54 -12.56 13.55
CA GLY A 178 2.10 -13.67 12.79
C GLY A 178 3.56 -13.92 13.19
N LEU A 179 3.93 -15.18 13.33
CA LEU A 179 5.24 -15.73 13.73
C LEU A 179 5.79 -15.25 15.08
#